data_AF-G5IFC7-F1
#
_entry.id   AF-G5IFC7-F1
#
_cell.length_a   1.000
_cell.length_b   1.000
_cell.length_c   1.000
_cell.angle_alpha   90.00
_cell.angle_beta   90.00
_cell.angle_gamma   90.00
#
_symmetry.space_group_name_H-M   'P 1'
#
loop_
_entity.id
_entity.type
_entity.pdbx_description
1 polymer ?
#
loop_
_entity_poly.entity_id
_entity_poly.type
_entity_poly.pdbx_seq_one_letter_code
_entity_poly.pdbx_strand_id
1 'polypeptide(L)'
;MNEELYEKLEAEFAKRHIDEEVEDVLLDMAEMLADKNVLGKEISCKKTIGRTPLEAVGFCEADEEYPDEASVYIKTLTVAGTVYEIEDYLL
;
A
#
# COMPACT_ATOMS: atom_id res chain seq x y z
N MET A 1 -6.94 6.54 -6.35
CA MET A 1 -6.50 5.59 -7.39
C MET A 1 -7.41 5.73 -8.62
N ASN A 2 -6.87 5.61 -9.84
CA ASN A 2 -7.67 5.65 -11.07
C ASN A 2 -7.93 4.24 -11.64
N GLU A 3 -8.93 4.11 -12.52
CA GLU A 3 -9.36 2.84 -13.11
C GLU A 3 -8.24 2.14 -13.89
N GLU A 4 -7.45 2.89 -14.68
CA GLU A 4 -6.34 2.33 -15.46
C GLU A 4 -5.25 1.68 -14.58
N LEU A 5 -4.91 2.32 -13.46
CA LEU A 5 -3.95 1.79 -12.50
C LEU A 5 -4.51 0.55 -11.80
N TYR A 6 -5.78 0.60 -11.42
CA TYR A 6 -6.47 -0.52 -10.80
C TYR A 6 -6.43 -1.76 -11.69
N GLU A 7 -6.84 -1.64 -12.96
CA GLU A 7 -6.79 -2.74 -13.94
C GLU A 7 -5.37 -3.30 -14.14
N LYS A 8 -4.34 -2.44 -14.13
CA LYS A 8 -2.93 -2.86 -14.22
C LYS A 8 -2.50 -3.68 -13.01
N LEU A 9 -2.94 -3.29 -11.82
CA LEU A 9 -2.64 -3.99 -10.58
C LEU A 9 -3.36 -5.33 -10.52
N GLU A 10 -4.66 -5.38 -10.87
CA GLU A 10 -5.40 -6.64 -10.99
C GLU A 10 -4.73 -7.61 -11.97
N ALA A 11 -4.33 -7.12 -13.15
CA ALA A 11 -3.67 -7.94 -14.15
C ALA A 11 -2.31 -8.48 -13.66
N GLU A 12 -1.52 -7.67 -12.93
CA GLU A 12 -0.26 -8.14 -12.36
C GLU A 12 -0.50 -9.11 -11.20
N PHE A 13 -1.51 -8.89 -10.34
CA PHE A 13 -1.87 -9.80 -9.25
C PHE A 13 -2.30 -11.17 -9.80
N ALA A 14 -3.20 -11.20 -10.78
CA ALA A 14 -3.66 -12.42 -11.44
C ALA A 14 -2.49 -13.20 -12.06
N LYS A 15 -1.56 -12.51 -12.75
CA LYS A 15 -0.33 -13.11 -13.32
C LYS A 15 0.59 -13.72 -12.26
N ARG A 16 0.50 -13.23 -11.02
CA ARG A 16 1.31 -13.66 -9.87
C ARG A 16 0.58 -14.63 -8.95
N HIS A 17 -0.65 -15.02 -9.28
CA HIS A 17 -1.51 -15.85 -8.43
C HIS A 17 -1.72 -15.24 -7.04
N ILE A 18 -1.91 -13.93 -7.00
CA ILE A 18 -2.45 -13.20 -5.85
C ILE A 18 -3.96 -13.18 -6.06
N ASP A 19 -4.70 -13.80 -5.15
CA ASP A 19 -6.17 -13.96 -5.24
C ASP A 19 -6.91 -12.85 -4.46
N GLU A 20 -6.19 -12.10 -3.62
CA GLU A 20 -6.67 -10.96 -2.87
C GLU A 20 -6.98 -9.75 -3.76
N GLU A 21 -8.00 -8.97 -3.41
CA GLU A 21 -8.37 -7.73 -4.12
C GLU A 21 -7.28 -6.65 -3.93
N VAL A 22 -7.18 -5.72 -4.88
CA VAL A 22 -6.15 -4.67 -4.85
C VAL A 22 -6.34 -3.78 -3.64
N GLU A 23 -7.58 -3.42 -3.31
CA GLU A 23 -7.95 -2.64 -2.13
C GLU A 23 -7.52 -3.34 -0.84
N ASP A 24 -7.85 -4.62 -0.69
CA ASP A 24 -7.49 -5.40 0.50
C ASP A 24 -5.97 -5.43 0.71
N VAL A 25 -5.20 -5.62 -0.36
CA VAL A 25 -3.74 -5.60 -0.28
C VAL A 25 -3.22 -4.21 0.05
N LEU A 26 -3.78 -3.14 -0.52
CA LEU A 26 -3.33 -1.78 -0.21
C LEU A 26 -3.68 -1.39 1.22
N LEU A 27 -4.86 -1.76 1.73
CA LEU A 27 -5.28 -1.55 3.11
C LEU A 27 -4.35 -2.29 4.08
N ASP A 28 -4.08 -3.57 3.84
CA ASP A 28 -3.11 -4.34 4.64
C ASP A 28 -1.74 -3.65 4.69
N MET A 29 -1.26 -3.15 3.55
CA MET A 29 0.04 -2.48 3.48
C MET A 29 0.01 -1.13 4.20
N ALA A 30 -1.12 -0.41 4.17
CA ALA A 30 -1.33 0.82 4.91
C ALA A 30 -1.32 0.59 6.43
N GLU A 31 -2.02 -0.44 6.91
CA GLU A 31 -1.99 -0.85 8.32
C GLU A 31 -0.56 -1.18 8.77
N MET A 32 0.20 -1.91 7.96
CA MET A 32 1.60 -2.21 8.25
C MET A 32 2.51 -0.96 8.28
N LEU A 33 2.15 0.11 7.56
CA LEU A 33 2.85 1.40 7.65
C LEU A 33 2.46 2.12 8.94
N ALA A 34 1.16 2.16 9.28
CA ALA A 34 0.65 2.75 10.51
C ALA A 34 1.25 2.09 11.77
N ASP A 35 1.37 0.77 11.78
CA ASP A 35 1.96 -0.02 12.87
C ASP A 35 3.41 0.36 13.19
N LYS A 36 4.13 0.95 12.23
CA LYS A 36 5.50 1.45 12.48
C LYS A 36 5.51 2.69 13.36
N ASN A 37 4.37 3.39 13.46
CA ASN A 37 4.17 4.59 14.27
C ASN A 37 5.26 5.66 14.03
N VAL A 38 5.59 5.90 12.76
CA VAL A 38 6.54 6.93 12.32
C VAL A 38 5.80 7.97 11.50
N LEU A 39 5.56 9.13 12.10
CA LEU A 39 4.86 10.25 11.46
C LEU A 39 5.80 11.14 10.64
N GLY A 40 5.28 11.69 9.54
CA GLY A 40 5.91 12.73 8.73
C GLY A 40 7.21 12.32 8.04
N LYS A 41 7.47 11.01 7.90
CA LYS A 41 8.63 10.46 7.17
C LYS A 41 8.20 9.38 6.21
N GLU A 42 8.82 9.38 5.03
CA GLU A 42 8.68 8.29 4.09
C GLU A 42 9.33 7.02 4.66
N ILE A 43 8.54 5.95 4.73
CA ILE A 43 8.93 4.64 5.24
C ILE A 43 8.42 3.58 4.26
N SER A 44 9.02 2.38 4.31
CA SER A 44 8.54 1.24 3.52
C SER A 44 8.14 0.08 4.40
N CYS A 45 7.11 -0.67 3.99
CA CYS A 45 6.73 -1.96 4.55
C CYS A 45 6.84 -3.05 3.48
N LYS A 46 7.11 -4.28 3.89
CA LYS A 46 7.26 -5.42 2.96
C LYS A 46 6.40 -6.58 3.43
N LYS A 47 5.72 -7.22 2.49
CA LYS A 47 4.92 -8.43 2.70
C LYS A 47 5.24 -9.41 1.57
N THR A 48 4.90 -10.69 1.76
CA THR A 48 4.92 -11.67 0.67
C THR A 48 3.58 -12.37 0.64
N ILE A 49 2.93 -12.33 -0.51
CA ILE A 49 1.67 -13.04 -0.76
C ILE A 49 1.97 -14.22 -1.67
N GLY A 50 1.72 -15.44 -1.18
CA GLY A 50 2.17 -16.67 -1.83
C GLY A 50 3.69 -16.71 -2.02
N ARG A 51 4.15 -16.41 -3.25
CA ARG A 51 5.58 -16.33 -3.64
C ARG A 51 6.00 -14.95 -4.14
N THR A 52 5.09 -13.99 -4.10
CA THR A 52 5.26 -12.68 -4.72
C THR A 52 5.63 -11.68 -3.61
N PRO A 53 6.84 -11.12 -3.62
CA PRO A 53 7.21 -10.08 -2.67
C PRO A 53 6.56 -8.76 -3.06
N LEU A 54 5.97 -8.09 -2.07
CA LEU A 54 5.38 -6.76 -2.17
C LEU A 54 6.13 -5.79 -1.27
N GLU A 55 6.29 -4.56 -1.71
CA GLU A 55 6.81 -3.45 -0.89
C GLU A 55 5.99 -2.19 -1.15
N ALA A 56 5.41 -1.60 -0.10
CA ALA A 56 4.76 -0.31 -0.20
C ALA A 56 5.67 0.76 0.41
N VAL A 57 5.69 1.93 -0.21
CA VAL A 57 6.39 3.11 0.28
C VAL A 57 5.35 4.22 0.46
N GLY A 58 5.39 4.86 1.63
CA GLY A 58 4.39 5.83 2.02
C GLY A 58 4.80 6.59 3.27
N PHE A 59 3.89 7.39 3.82
CA PHE A 59 4.10 8.08 5.09
C PHE A 59 2.79 8.13 5.87
N CYS A 60 2.93 8.19 7.19
CA CYS A 60 1.83 8.38 8.10
C CYS A 60 1.74 9.86 8.50
N GLU A 61 0.54 10.39 8.54
CA GLU A 61 0.22 11.72 9.09
C GLU A 61 -0.68 11.54 10.31
N ALA A 62 -0.62 12.50 11.23
CA ALA A 62 -1.59 12.53 12.32
C ALA A 62 -2.92 13.00 11.75
N ASP A 63 -4.02 12.34 12.10
CA ASP A 63 -5.34 12.86 11.81
C ASP A 63 -5.63 14.07 12.72
N GLU A 64 -6.10 15.19 12.13
CA GLU A 64 -6.36 16.43 12.87
C GLU A 64 -7.57 16.32 13.80
N GLU A 65 -8.55 15.48 13.47
CA GLU A 65 -9.77 15.23 14.24
C GLU A 65 -9.56 14.11 15.28
N TYR A 66 -8.75 13.10 14.95
CA TYR A 66 -8.46 11.93 15.77
C TYR A 66 -6.94 11.72 15.94
N PRO A 67 -6.26 12.41 16.87
CA PRO A 67 -4.81 12.36 17.01
C PRO A 67 -4.22 10.98 17.33
N ASP A 68 -5.08 10.05 17.79
CA ASP A 68 -4.72 8.67 18.09
C ASP A 68 -4.86 7.74 16.86
N GLU A 69 -5.41 8.25 15.75
CA GLU A 69 -5.55 7.59 14.46
C GLU A 69 -4.57 8.23 13.45
N ALA A 70 -3.85 7.39 12.71
CA ALA A 70 -2.87 7.85 11.73
C ALA A 70 -3.43 7.67 10.33
N SER A 71 -3.54 8.76 9.57
CA SER A 71 -3.84 8.68 8.14
C SER A 71 -2.61 8.16 7.39
N VAL A 72 -2.82 7.27 6.43
CA VAL A 72 -1.73 6.63 5.69
C VAL A 72 -1.81 6.91 4.21
N TYR A 73 -0.78 7.59 3.72
CA TYR A 73 -0.58 7.82 2.30
C TYR A 73 0.36 6.75 1.72
N ILE A 74 -0.11 6.00 0.72
CA ILE A 74 0.74 5.11 -0.07
C ILE A 74 1.16 5.84 -1.35
N LYS A 75 2.46 6.05 -1.51
CA LYS A 75 3.07 6.66 -2.69
C LYS A 75 3.29 5.63 -3.79
N THR A 76 3.90 4.49 -3.46
CA THR A 76 4.15 3.42 -4.43
C THR A 76 3.89 2.05 -3.85
N LEU A 77 3.52 1.12 -4.74
CA LEU A 77 3.50 -0.31 -4.49
C LEU A 77 4.47 -0.98 -5.47
N THR A 78 5.40 -1.78 -4.96
CA THR A 78 6.28 -2.62 -5.75
C THR A 78 5.78 -4.05 -5.71
N VAL A 79 5.38 -4.59 -6.86
CA VAL A 79 4.93 -5.98 -7.01
C VAL A 79 6.01 -6.76 -7.73
N ALA A 80 6.79 -7.51 -6.95
CA ALA A 80 7.87 -8.36 -7.43
C ALA A 80 8.80 -7.69 -8.48
N GLY A 81 9.26 -6.49 -8.11
CA GLY A 81 10.23 -5.70 -8.85
C GLY A 81 9.63 -4.62 -9.75
N THR A 82 8.34 -4.68 -10.07
CA THR A 82 7.65 -3.64 -10.84
C THR A 82 7.06 -2.59 -9.90
N VAL A 83 7.36 -1.31 -10.11
CA VAL A 83 6.87 -0.20 -9.29
C VAL A 83 5.61 0.40 -9.92
N TYR A 84 4.59 0.61 -9.09
CA TYR A 84 3.34 1.27 -9.42
C TYR A 84 3.19 2.51 -8.54
N GLU A 85 2.91 3.66 -9.14
CA GLU A 85 2.57 4.90 -8.42
C GLU A 85 1.11 4.81 -7.98
N ILE A 86 0.86 4.87 -6.67
CA ILE A 86 -0.49 4.74 -6.09
C ILE A 86 -1.07 6.12 -5.80
N GLU A 87 -0.29 6.95 -5.11
CA GLU A 87 -0.60 8.33 -4.73
C GLU A 87 -1.98 8.50 -4.07
N ASP A 88 -2.29 7.67 -3.07
CA ASP A 88 -3.61 7.65 -2.44
C ASP A 88 -3.55 7.48 -0.91
N TYR A 89 -4.59 7.97 -0.24
CA TYR A 89 -4.83 7.77 1.20
C TYR A 89 -5.74 6.56 1.41
N LEU A 90 -5.28 5.62 2.23
CA LEU A 90 -5.92 4.32 2.42
C LEU A 90 -6.53 4.16 3.82
N LEU A 91 -6.06 4.96 4.77
CA LEU A 91 -6.50 5.04 6.16
C LEU A 91 -6.48 6.52 6.58
#